data_AF-A0A383CHG3-F1
#
_entry.id   AF-A0A383CHG3-F1
#
_cell.length_a   1.000
_cell.length_b   1.000
_cell.length_c   1.000
_cell.angle_alpha   90.00
_cell.angle_beta   90.00
_cell.angle_gamma   90.00
#
_symmetry.space_group_name_H-M   'P 1'
#
loop_
_entity.id
_entity.type
_entity.pdbx_description
1 polymer ?
#
loop_
_entity_poly.entity_id
_entity_poly.type
_entity_poly.pdbx_seq_one_letter_code
_entity_poly.pdbx_strand_id
1 'polypeptide(L)'
;LTEYKQTAALSFSYTMQPLMGAVGALAQLIQFCSEQNINNADRLVMAALQGTENASASAGIILSKLVTQAQENSNLKSALLAGNYNEIESIPEGERFLEEFDDYLQEYGRGATTWFEAHQPTWSEKPEKGLKLIALYLDTEKNKAEESRKRSIENRKQARATLESHFQDDETLNQYEKLLKSAEDYVFVIEGRARWQVNSVGAFRAPCIALGKKLVEKKILDEMNDIFFFDTQEVVELAE
;
A
#
# COMPACT_ATOMS: atom_id res chain seq x y z
N LEU A 1 8.06 -2.02 -26.17
CA LEU A 1 8.46 -1.47 -24.85
C LEU A 1 8.13 0.03 -24.72
N THR A 2 8.40 0.85 -25.74
CA THR A 2 8.07 2.28 -25.76
C THR A 2 6.61 2.59 -25.42
N GLU A 3 5.68 1.92 -26.09
CA GLU A 3 4.24 2.05 -25.81
C GLU A 3 3.87 1.65 -24.37
N TYR A 4 4.52 0.61 -23.82
CA TYR A 4 4.32 0.19 -22.43
C TYR A 4 4.86 1.22 -21.43
N LYS A 5 6.03 1.80 -21.67
CA LYS A 5 6.58 2.88 -20.84
C LYS A 5 5.68 4.12 -20.87
N GLN A 6 5.19 4.50 -22.05
CA GLN A 6 4.23 5.60 -22.21
C GLN A 6 2.91 5.32 -21.48
N THR A 7 2.39 4.10 -21.60
CA THR A 7 1.17 3.67 -20.90
C THR A 7 1.36 3.70 -19.39
N ALA A 8 2.50 3.21 -18.88
CA ALA A 8 2.82 3.25 -17.45
C ALA A 8 2.93 4.69 -16.93
N ALA A 9 3.59 5.59 -17.67
CA ALA A 9 3.69 7.00 -17.31
C ALA A 9 2.33 7.71 -17.35
N LEU A 10 1.48 7.38 -18.32
CA LEU A 10 0.13 7.91 -18.43
C LEU A 10 -0.76 7.41 -17.28
N SER A 11 -0.71 6.12 -16.96
CA SER A 11 -1.39 5.52 -15.80
C SER A 11 -0.96 6.20 -14.50
N PHE A 12 0.34 6.43 -14.30
CA PHE A 12 0.84 7.19 -13.16
C PHE A 12 0.26 8.62 -13.14
N SER A 13 0.22 9.30 -14.28
CA SER A 13 -0.35 10.65 -14.40
C SER A 13 -1.84 10.70 -14.05
N TYR A 14 -2.61 9.68 -14.40
CA TYR A 14 -4.02 9.58 -13.99
C TYR A 14 -4.18 9.44 -12.47
N THR A 15 -3.24 8.80 -11.77
CA THR A 15 -3.26 8.77 -10.29
C THR A 15 -3.00 10.14 -9.65
N MET A 16 -2.45 11.11 -10.40
CA MET A 16 -2.22 12.47 -9.92
C MET A 16 -3.45 13.37 -10.06
N GLN A 17 -4.38 13.06 -10.98
CA GLN A 17 -5.59 13.86 -11.20
C GLN A 17 -6.47 14.04 -9.95
N PRO A 18 -6.81 12.98 -9.19
CA PRO A 18 -7.65 13.12 -7.99
C PRO A 18 -6.93 13.81 -6.83
N LEU A 19 -5.59 13.91 -6.86
CA LEU A 19 -4.79 14.50 -5.79
C LEU A 19 -5.15 15.98 -5.57
N MET A 20 -5.28 16.74 -6.65
CA MET A 20 -5.55 18.18 -6.56
C MET A 20 -6.89 18.47 -5.89
N GLY A 21 -7.92 17.68 -6.20
CA GLY A 21 -9.24 17.80 -5.55
C GLY A 21 -9.18 17.47 -4.07
N ALA A 22 -8.59 16.33 -3.71
CA ALA A 22 -8.51 15.87 -2.33
C ALA A 22 -7.65 16.80 -1.45
N VAL A 23 -6.48 17.24 -1.95
CA VAL A 23 -5.59 18.16 -1.24
C VAL A 23 -6.24 19.54 -1.12
N GLY A 24 -6.94 20.01 -2.15
CA GLY A 24 -7.68 21.26 -2.10
C GLY A 24 -8.75 21.28 -1.01
N ALA A 25 -9.58 20.23 -0.94
CA ALA A 25 -10.59 20.10 0.10
C ALA A 25 -9.99 20.03 1.51
N LEU A 26 -8.92 19.24 1.69
CA LEU A 26 -8.18 19.19 2.95
C LEU A 26 -7.63 20.56 3.35
N ALA A 27 -6.98 21.26 2.42
CA ALA A 27 -6.38 22.57 2.68
C ALA A 27 -7.43 23.60 3.10
N GLN A 28 -8.60 23.61 2.45
CA GLN A 28 -9.71 24.49 2.82
C GLN A 28 -10.22 24.20 4.24
N LEU A 29 -10.36 22.93 4.61
CA LEU A 29 -10.77 22.54 5.96
C LEU A 29 -9.72 22.94 7.01
N ILE A 30 -8.44 22.69 6.76
CA ILE A 30 -7.36 23.10 7.68
C ILE A 30 -7.33 24.62 7.84
N GLN A 31 -7.44 25.35 6.73
CA GLN A 31 -7.44 26.82 6.74
C GLN A 31 -8.61 27.35 7.56
N PHE A 32 -9.82 26.85 7.31
CA PHE A 32 -11.02 27.26 8.05
C PHE A 32 -10.89 27.00 9.55
N CYS A 33 -10.44 25.81 9.97
CA CYS A 33 -10.21 25.50 11.38
C CYS A 33 -9.11 26.37 12.01
N SER A 34 -8.09 26.73 11.25
CA SER A 34 -7.00 27.61 11.71
C SER A 34 -7.48 29.04 11.93
N GLU A 35 -8.36 29.55 11.07
CA GLU A 35 -8.98 30.88 11.20
C GLU A 35 -9.87 31.02 12.45
N GLN A 36 -10.37 29.90 12.98
CA GLN A 36 -11.07 29.86 14.26
C GLN A 36 -10.12 29.82 15.49
N ASN A 37 -8.81 30.01 15.29
CA ASN A 37 -7.78 29.96 16.34
C ASN A 37 -7.72 28.61 17.08
N ILE A 38 -8.07 27.50 16.41
CA ILE A 38 -7.95 26.16 16.98
C ILE A 38 -6.47 25.75 17.00
N ASN A 39 -5.94 25.46 18.19
CA ASN A 39 -4.57 25.01 18.35
C ASN A 39 -4.33 23.66 17.67
N ASN A 40 -3.27 23.55 16.85
CA ASN A 40 -2.94 22.35 16.08
C ASN A 40 -4.10 21.87 15.18
N ALA A 41 -4.81 22.80 14.54
CA ALA A 41 -5.92 22.51 13.63
C ALA A 41 -5.54 21.48 12.55
N ASP A 42 -4.33 21.56 12.00
CA ASP A 42 -3.78 20.61 11.04
C ASP A 42 -3.80 19.16 11.57
N ARG A 43 -3.27 18.94 12.78
CA ARG A 43 -3.22 17.60 13.40
C ARG A 43 -4.61 17.08 13.75
N LEU A 44 -5.48 17.94 14.28
CA LEU A 44 -6.85 17.57 14.61
C LEU A 44 -7.65 17.21 13.36
N VAL A 45 -7.54 17.99 12.28
CA VAL A 45 -8.19 17.69 11.01
C VAL A 45 -7.68 16.37 10.43
N MET A 46 -6.35 16.14 10.43
CA MET A 46 -5.80 14.87 9.98
C MET A 46 -6.32 13.68 10.79
N ALA A 47 -6.40 13.81 12.12
CA ALA A 47 -6.97 12.78 12.98
C ALA A 47 -8.48 12.56 12.69
N ALA A 48 -9.24 13.63 12.43
CA ALA A 48 -10.67 13.60 12.11
C ALA A 48 -11.01 12.95 10.76
N LEU A 49 -10.01 12.80 9.89
CA LEU A 49 -10.13 12.14 8.57
C LEU A 49 -9.62 10.70 8.55
N GLN A 50 -8.79 10.30 9.53
CA GLN A 50 -8.30 8.93 9.67
C GLN A 50 -9.40 7.94 10.11
N GLY A 51 -9.05 6.65 10.15
CA GLY A 51 -9.93 5.58 10.64
C GLY A 51 -10.99 5.11 9.65
N THR A 52 -10.97 5.62 8.42
CA THR A 52 -11.78 5.12 7.31
C THR A 52 -11.14 3.90 6.65
N GLU A 53 -11.99 3.04 6.08
CA GLU A 53 -11.52 1.92 5.27
C GLU A 53 -10.70 2.44 4.08
N ASN A 54 -9.54 1.82 3.87
CA ASN A 54 -8.64 2.11 2.78
C ASN A 54 -7.81 0.86 2.45
N ALA A 55 -7.20 0.84 1.28
CA ALA A 55 -6.54 -0.36 0.76
C ALA A 55 -5.38 -0.84 1.64
N SER A 56 -4.60 0.08 2.22
CA SER A 56 -3.47 -0.25 3.09
C SER A 56 -3.94 -0.86 4.41
N ALA A 57 -5.00 -0.33 5.00
CA ALA A 57 -5.62 -0.90 6.20
C ALA A 57 -6.17 -2.31 5.91
N SER A 58 -6.85 -2.52 4.78
CA SER A 58 -7.37 -3.83 4.39
C SER A 58 -6.25 -4.86 4.20
N ALA A 59 -5.15 -4.48 3.53
CA ALA A 59 -3.97 -5.34 3.38
C ALA A 59 -3.37 -5.72 4.74
N GLY A 60 -3.22 -4.75 5.65
CA GLY A 60 -2.69 -5.00 6.99
C GLY A 60 -3.58 -5.95 7.82
N ILE A 61 -4.90 -5.83 7.72
CA ILE A 61 -5.86 -6.70 8.43
C ILE A 61 -5.78 -8.13 7.90
N ILE A 62 -5.75 -8.33 6.59
CA ILE A 62 -5.70 -9.69 6.00
C ILE A 62 -4.35 -10.35 6.35
N LEU A 63 -3.23 -9.61 6.24
CA LEU A 63 -1.92 -10.12 6.65
C LEU A 63 -1.89 -10.45 8.15
N SER A 64 -2.54 -9.65 8.98
CA SER A 64 -2.67 -9.88 10.42
C SER A 64 -3.41 -11.19 10.74
N LYS A 65 -4.40 -11.58 9.94
CA LYS A 65 -5.10 -12.87 10.07
C LYS A 65 -4.16 -14.05 9.78
N LEU A 66 -3.35 -13.96 8.71
CA LEU A 66 -2.34 -14.98 8.40
C LEU A 66 -1.33 -15.13 9.54
N VAL A 67 -0.90 -14.01 10.15
CA VAL A 67 -0.02 -14.05 11.33
C VAL A 67 -0.72 -14.73 12.52
N THR A 68 -1.99 -14.43 12.78
CA THR A 68 -2.75 -15.08 13.86
C THR A 68 -2.90 -16.58 13.63
N GLN A 69 -3.25 -17.00 12.40
CA GLN A 69 -3.34 -18.41 12.02
C GLN A 69 -2.01 -19.13 12.26
N ALA A 70 -0.90 -18.54 11.82
CA ALA A 70 0.42 -19.10 12.07
C ALA A 70 0.79 -19.13 13.56
N GLN A 71 0.37 -18.13 14.35
CA GLN A 71 0.62 -18.07 15.79
C GLN A 71 -0.11 -19.18 16.56
N GLU A 72 -1.31 -19.54 16.13
CA GLU A 72 -2.15 -20.59 16.75
C GLU A 72 -1.63 -22.01 16.45
N ASN A 73 -0.82 -22.17 15.40
CA ASN A 73 -0.22 -23.45 15.00
C ASN A 73 1.29 -23.46 15.24
N SER A 74 1.73 -24.13 16.31
CA SER A 74 3.14 -24.13 16.74
C SER A 74 4.12 -24.66 15.68
N ASN A 75 3.69 -25.59 14.82
CA ASN A 75 4.51 -26.12 13.74
C ASN A 75 4.67 -25.08 12.62
N LEU A 76 3.58 -24.43 12.19
CA LEU A 76 3.64 -23.34 11.21
C LEU A 76 4.50 -22.19 11.71
N LYS A 77 4.30 -21.76 12.96
CA LYS A 77 5.13 -20.72 13.59
C LYS A 77 6.61 -21.08 13.55
N SER A 78 6.96 -22.30 13.94
CA SER A 78 8.35 -22.75 13.98
C SER A 78 8.97 -22.79 12.58
N ALA A 79 8.25 -23.30 11.59
CA ALA A 79 8.72 -23.35 10.20
C ALA A 79 8.93 -21.94 9.61
N LEU A 80 7.99 -21.01 9.84
CA LEU A 80 8.08 -19.62 9.38
C LEU A 80 9.27 -18.88 10.01
N LEU A 81 9.47 -19.02 11.32
CA LEU A 81 10.60 -18.41 12.03
C LEU A 81 11.96 -18.99 11.61
N ALA A 82 12.02 -20.30 11.34
CA ALA A 82 13.22 -20.96 10.85
C ALA A 82 13.51 -20.66 9.36
N GLY A 83 12.54 -20.15 8.61
CA GLY A 83 12.66 -19.94 7.17
C GLY A 83 12.47 -21.20 6.33
N ASN A 84 11.89 -22.26 6.90
CA ASN A 84 11.63 -23.55 6.25
C ASN A 84 10.34 -23.51 5.40
N TYR A 85 10.24 -22.55 4.47
CA TYR A 85 8.99 -22.31 3.73
C TYR A 85 8.55 -23.50 2.88
N ASN A 86 9.49 -24.29 2.38
CA ASN A 86 9.21 -25.49 1.58
C ASN A 86 8.55 -26.62 2.39
N GLU A 87 8.62 -26.58 3.73
CA GLU A 87 8.04 -27.59 4.61
C GLU A 87 6.59 -27.25 5.00
N ILE A 88 6.12 -26.03 4.73
CA ILE A 88 4.81 -25.53 5.18
C ILE A 88 3.68 -26.43 4.66
N GLU A 89 3.70 -26.81 3.39
CA GLU A 89 2.65 -27.63 2.76
C GLU A 89 2.45 -28.98 3.49
N SER A 90 3.51 -29.54 4.08
CA SER A 90 3.46 -30.81 4.80
C SER A 90 2.98 -30.68 6.25
N ILE A 91 2.81 -29.46 6.76
CA ILE A 91 2.34 -29.19 8.12
C ILE A 91 0.81 -29.25 8.14
N PRO A 92 0.17 -29.83 9.19
CA PRO A 92 -1.27 -29.72 9.36
C PRO A 92 -1.75 -28.26 9.28
N GLU A 93 -2.77 -28.00 8.45
CA GLU A 93 -3.28 -26.66 8.08
C GLU A 93 -2.35 -25.79 7.21
N GLY A 94 -1.18 -26.30 6.82
CA GLY A 94 -0.22 -25.57 6.01
C GLY A 94 -0.68 -25.33 4.57
N GLU A 95 -1.35 -26.29 3.95
CA GLU A 95 -1.98 -26.12 2.62
C GLU A 95 -3.00 -24.96 2.66
N ARG A 96 -3.91 -24.95 3.63
CA ARG A 96 -4.88 -23.85 3.82
C ARG A 96 -4.20 -22.50 4.05
N PHE A 97 -3.13 -22.46 4.86
CA PHE A 97 -2.36 -21.24 5.07
C PHE A 97 -1.73 -20.72 3.77
N LEU A 98 -1.17 -21.63 2.95
CA LEU A 98 -0.58 -21.26 1.65
C LEU A 98 -1.64 -20.77 0.67
N GLU A 99 -2.82 -21.39 0.62
CA GLU A 99 -3.95 -20.91 -0.19
C GLU A 99 -4.37 -19.48 0.21
N GLU A 100 -4.57 -19.24 1.52
CA GLU A 100 -4.92 -17.91 2.03
C GLU A 100 -3.81 -16.87 1.77
N PHE A 101 -2.54 -17.30 1.81
CA PHE A 101 -1.40 -16.45 1.49
C PHE A 101 -1.30 -16.16 -0.02
N ASP A 102 -1.60 -17.13 -0.87
CA ASP A 102 -1.64 -16.95 -2.32
C ASP A 102 -2.77 -15.98 -2.71
N ASP A 103 -3.94 -16.09 -2.09
CA ASP A 103 -5.02 -15.11 -2.25
C ASP A 103 -4.58 -13.69 -1.87
N TYR A 104 -3.84 -13.57 -0.76
CA TYR A 104 -3.23 -12.31 -0.36
C TYR A 104 -2.24 -11.79 -1.41
N LEU A 105 -1.38 -12.65 -1.98
CA LEU A 105 -0.43 -12.26 -3.02
C LEU A 105 -1.12 -11.88 -4.34
N GLN A 106 -2.24 -12.50 -4.68
CA GLN A 106 -3.00 -12.14 -5.87
C GLN A 106 -3.55 -10.71 -5.77
N GLU A 107 -4.01 -10.31 -4.58
CA GLU A 107 -4.61 -8.99 -4.35
C GLU A 107 -3.56 -7.91 -4.03
N TYR A 108 -2.52 -8.23 -3.26
CA TYR A 108 -1.56 -7.25 -2.72
C TYR A 108 -0.10 -7.49 -3.12
N GLY A 109 0.24 -8.68 -3.63
CA GLY A 109 1.62 -9.07 -3.90
C GLY A 109 2.18 -8.62 -5.26
N ARG A 110 1.32 -8.20 -6.18
CA ARG A 110 1.68 -7.85 -7.58
C ARG A 110 2.31 -6.46 -7.74
N GLY A 111 2.16 -5.60 -6.74
CA GLY A 111 2.75 -4.26 -6.74
C GLY A 111 4.26 -4.30 -6.51
N ALA A 112 4.96 -3.29 -7.03
CA ALA A 112 6.34 -3.04 -6.66
C ALA A 112 6.44 -2.64 -5.18
N THR A 113 7.61 -2.80 -4.57
CA THR A 113 7.83 -2.37 -3.17
C THR A 113 7.71 -0.85 -3.03
N THR A 114 8.18 -0.11 -4.02
CA THR A 114 8.09 1.35 -4.11
C THR A 114 7.77 1.76 -5.55
N TRP A 115 7.37 3.02 -5.77
CA TRP A 115 6.99 3.51 -7.10
C TRP A 115 8.16 3.80 -8.05
N PHE A 116 9.42 3.61 -7.62
CA PHE A 116 10.60 3.88 -8.44
C PHE A 116 11.54 2.67 -8.59
N GLU A 117 11.29 1.56 -7.90
CA GLU A 117 12.16 0.38 -7.90
C GLU A 117 11.60 -0.77 -8.75
N ALA A 118 11.35 -0.52 -10.04
CA ALA A 118 10.86 -1.55 -10.97
C ALA A 118 11.79 -2.78 -11.09
N HIS A 119 13.08 -2.60 -10.77
CA HIS A 119 14.10 -3.65 -10.83
C HIS A 119 14.00 -4.66 -9.65
N GLN A 120 13.28 -4.34 -8.59
CA GLN A 120 13.06 -5.24 -7.47
C GLN A 120 11.92 -6.22 -7.76
N PRO A 121 12.06 -7.51 -7.42
CA PRO A 121 10.98 -8.47 -7.58
C PRO A 121 9.85 -8.18 -6.60
N THR A 122 8.63 -8.25 -7.11
CA THR A 122 7.36 -8.20 -6.39
C THR A 122 7.23 -9.39 -5.43
N TRP A 123 6.25 -9.34 -4.52
CA TRP A 123 6.02 -10.47 -3.61
C TRP A 123 5.39 -11.65 -4.34
N SER A 124 4.64 -11.43 -5.42
CA SER A 124 4.17 -12.52 -6.27
C SER A 124 5.33 -13.24 -6.99
N GLU A 125 6.43 -12.55 -7.31
CA GLU A 125 7.63 -13.18 -7.91
C GLU A 125 8.55 -13.83 -6.87
N LYS A 126 8.60 -13.29 -5.65
CA LYS A 126 9.36 -13.85 -4.52
C LYS A 126 8.50 -13.91 -3.26
N PRO A 127 7.59 -14.91 -3.16
CA PRO A 127 6.66 -15.09 -2.04
C PRO A 127 7.34 -15.14 -0.67
N GLU A 128 8.60 -15.60 -0.63
CA GLU A 128 9.39 -15.71 0.60
C GLU A 128 9.56 -14.36 1.30
N LYS A 129 9.50 -13.23 0.56
CA LYS A 129 9.53 -11.89 1.18
C LYS A 129 8.29 -11.64 2.05
N GLY A 130 7.11 -12.07 1.61
CA GLY A 130 5.87 -11.96 2.38
C GLY A 130 5.89 -12.89 3.59
N LEU A 131 6.35 -14.13 3.41
CA LEU A 131 6.49 -15.09 4.51
C LEU A 131 7.49 -14.61 5.57
N LYS A 132 8.60 -13.96 5.17
CA LYS A 132 9.55 -13.31 6.09
C LYS A 132 8.90 -12.19 6.91
N LEU A 133 8.00 -11.40 6.30
CA LEU A 133 7.28 -10.36 7.04
C LEU A 133 6.32 -10.96 8.07
N ILE A 134 5.61 -12.04 7.72
CA ILE A 134 4.77 -12.79 8.66
C ILE A 134 5.62 -13.30 9.82
N ALA A 135 6.77 -13.93 9.55
CA ALA A 135 7.71 -14.39 10.57
C ALA A 135 8.19 -13.25 11.50
N LEU A 136 8.49 -12.08 10.95
CA LEU A 136 8.86 -10.90 11.74
C LEU A 136 7.74 -10.47 12.70
N TYR A 137 6.48 -10.51 12.26
CA TYR A 137 5.34 -10.17 13.11
C TYR A 137 5.06 -11.22 14.19
N LEU A 138 5.36 -12.50 13.93
CA LEU A 138 5.31 -13.58 14.92
C LEU A 138 6.38 -13.42 16.02
N ASP A 139 7.60 -13.01 15.64
CA ASP A 139 8.73 -12.87 16.57
C ASP A 139 8.58 -11.66 17.50
N THR A 140 7.97 -10.58 17.00
CA THR A 140 7.97 -9.29 17.70
C THR A 140 6.68 -8.96 18.44
N GLU A 141 5.67 -9.84 18.41
CA GLU A 141 4.29 -9.56 18.87
C GLU A 141 3.75 -8.21 18.34
N LYS A 142 4.24 -7.77 17.17
CA LYS A 142 3.86 -6.49 16.55
C LYS A 142 2.59 -6.60 15.70
N ASN A 143 1.92 -7.75 15.72
CA ASN A 143 0.66 -7.95 15.02
C ASN A 143 -0.47 -7.13 15.67
N LYS A 144 -0.55 -5.83 15.35
CA LYS A 144 -1.46 -4.85 15.97
C LYS A 144 -2.36 -4.15 14.96
N ALA A 145 -2.61 -4.76 13.80
CA ALA A 145 -3.41 -4.12 12.75
C ALA A 145 -4.82 -3.77 13.25
N GLU A 146 -5.49 -4.71 13.93
CA GLU A 146 -6.84 -4.50 14.46
C GLU A 146 -6.87 -3.49 15.61
N GLU A 147 -5.87 -3.50 16.51
CA GLU A 147 -5.73 -2.50 17.57
C GLU A 147 -5.49 -1.10 17.00
N SER A 148 -4.65 -1.00 15.97
CA SER A 148 -4.34 0.26 15.29
C SER A 148 -5.58 0.81 14.59
N ARG A 149 -6.39 -0.05 13.97
CA ARG A 149 -7.68 0.31 13.37
C ARG A 149 -8.64 0.87 14.42
N LYS A 150 -8.82 0.15 15.54
CA LYS A 150 -9.67 0.62 16.66
C LYS A 150 -9.21 1.96 17.21
N ARG A 151 -7.89 2.13 17.41
CA ARG A 151 -7.30 3.39 17.86
C ARG A 151 -7.54 4.54 16.87
N SER A 152 -7.40 4.28 15.58
CA SER A 152 -7.63 5.28 14.53
C SER A 152 -9.10 5.74 14.50
N ILE A 153 -10.05 4.82 14.64
CA ILE A 153 -11.49 5.13 14.74
C ILE A 153 -11.79 5.98 15.98
N GLU A 154 -11.21 5.63 17.13
CA GLU A 154 -11.42 6.38 18.37
C GLU A 154 -10.80 7.78 18.29
N ASN A 155 -9.57 7.89 17.79
CA ASN A 155 -8.89 9.17 17.55
C ASN A 155 -9.72 10.07 16.62
N ARG A 156 -10.33 9.49 15.57
CA ARG A 156 -11.24 10.22 14.66
C ARG A 156 -12.42 10.82 15.41
N LYS A 157 -13.09 10.04 16.26
CA LYS A 157 -14.23 10.50 17.05
C LYS A 157 -13.84 11.63 18.01
N GLN A 158 -12.74 11.45 18.74
CA GLN A 158 -12.25 12.45 19.70
C GLN A 158 -11.83 13.74 18.99
N ALA A 159 -11.14 13.63 17.86
CA ALA A 159 -10.74 14.78 17.06
C ALA A 159 -11.94 15.55 16.52
N ARG A 160 -12.97 14.86 16.02
CA ARG A 160 -14.21 15.49 15.54
C ARG A 160 -14.95 16.21 16.66
N ALA A 161 -15.15 15.55 17.81
CA ALA A 161 -15.79 16.18 18.97
C ALA A 161 -15.00 17.40 19.48
N THR A 162 -13.66 17.33 19.46
CA THR A 162 -12.80 18.45 19.82
C THR A 162 -12.93 19.60 18.83
N LEU A 163 -12.97 19.33 17.53
CA LEU A 163 -13.16 20.37 16.52
C LEU A 163 -14.54 21.02 16.67
N GLU A 164 -15.60 20.21 16.78
CA GLU A 164 -16.98 20.65 16.94
C GLU A 164 -17.17 21.55 18.17
N SER A 165 -16.48 21.27 19.30
CA SER A 165 -16.61 22.08 20.51
C SER A 165 -16.07 23.51 20.40
N HIS A 166 -15.31 23.83 19.35
CA HIS A 166 -14.79 25.19 19.13
C HIS A 166 -15.80 26.11 18.44
N PHE A 167 -16.86 25.57 17.83
CA PHE A 167 -17.88 26.35 17.14
C PHE A 167 -19.04 26.64 18.09
N GLN A 168 -19.38 27.93 18.26
CA GLN A 168 -20.43 28.39 19.20
C GLN A 168 -21.71 28.82 18.48
N ASP A 169 -21.64 29.07 17.18
CA ASP A 169 -22.76 29.46 16.34
C ASP A 169 -23.04 28.40 15.26
N ASP A 170 -24.32 28.26 14.91
CA ASP A 170 -24.76 27.25 13.95
C ASP A 170 -24.20 27.50 12.54
N GLU A 171 -23.88 28.75 12.18
CA GLU A 171 -23.39 29.08 10.84
C GLU A 171 -21.98 28.53 10.62
N THR A 172 -21.06 28.80 11.54
CA THR A 172 -19.68 28.29 11.48
C THR A 172 -19.60 26.78 11.66
N LEU A 173 -20.45 26.20 12.52
CA LEU A 173 -20.56 24.75 12.66
C LEU A 173 -21.04 24.09 11.36
N ASN A 174 -22.09 24.63 10.72
CA ASN A 174 -22.57 24.14 9.43
C ASN A 174 -21.50 24.28 8.33
N GLN A 175 -20.68 25.33 8.37
CA GLN A 175 -19.57 25.51 7.43
C GLN A 175 -18.46 24.47 7.66
N TYR A 176 -18.09 24.22 8.91
CA TYR A 176 -17.16 23.14 9.30
C TYR A 176 -17.64 21.79 8.75
N GLU A 177 -18.90 21.43 9.01
CA GLU A 177 -19.45 20.13 8.60
C GLU A 177 -19.42 19.94 7.08
N LYS A 178 -19.73 21.00 6.31
CA LYS A 178 -19.64 20.98 4.83
C LYS A 178 -18.20 20.77 4.36
N LEU A 179 -17.24 21.48 4.95
CA LEU A 179 -15.83 21.35 4.61
C LEU A 179 -15.29 19.97 5.00
N LEU A 180 -15.63 19.49 6.20
CA LEU A 180 -15.32 18.15 6.66
C LEU A 180 -15.86 17.13 5.67
N LYS A 181 -17.13 17.27 5.26
CA LYS A 181 -17.76 16.37 4.29
C LYS A 181 -17.01 16.34 2.95
N SER A 182 -16.55 17.49 2.48
CA SER A 182 -15.78 17.60 1.24
C SER A 182 -14.40 16.94 1.31
N ALA A 183 -13.84 16.82 2.51
CA ALA A 183 -12.51 16.26 2.75
C ALA A 183 -12.53 14.79 3.22
N GLU A 184 -13.71 14.18 3.47
CA GLU A 184 -13.81 12.83 4.06
C GLU A 184 -13.08 11.76 3.25
N ASP A 185 -13.07 11.90 1.93
CA ASP A 185 -12.45 10.93 1.02
C ASP A 185 -10.94 11.11 0.89
N TYR A 186 -10.34 12.12 1.54
CA TYR A 186 -8.91 12.42 1.40
C TYR A 186 -8.03 11.18 1.64
N VAL A 187 -8.21 10.48 2.77
CA VAL A 187 -7.39 9.30 3.11
C VAL A 187 -7.59 8.18 2.09
N PHE A 188 -8.84 7.91 1.71
CA PHE A 188 -9.16 6.91 0.69
C PHE A 188 -8.47 7.21 -0.64
N VAL A 189 -8.53 8.47 -1.09
CA VAL A 189 -7.90 8.91 -2.34
C VAL A 189 -6.38 8.79 -2.28
N ILE A 190 -5.73 9.25 -1.20
CA ILE A 190 -4.26 9.22 -1.06
C ILE A 190 -3.72 7.78 -0.97
N GLU A 191 -4.38 6.91 -0.21
CA GLU A 191 -3.99 5.49 -0.11
C GLU A 191 -4.26 4.75 -1.43
N GLY A 192 -5.43 4.98 -2.04
CA GLY A 192 -5.80 4.37 -3.31
C GLY A 192 -4.85 4.74 -4.44
N ARG A 193 -4.48 6.03 -4.56
CA ARG A 193 -3.52 6.47 -5.58
C ARG A 193 -2.14 5.84 -5.38
N ALA A 194 -1.65 5.76 -4.14
CA ALA A 194 -0.34 5.18 -3.85
C ALA A 194 -0.31 3.70 -4.24
N ARG A 195 -1.38 2.96 -3.94
CA ARG A 195 -1.55 1.56 -4.37
C ARG A 195 -1.53 1.42 -5.89
N TRP A 196 -2.25 2.27 -6.63
CA TRP A 196 -2.24 2.24 -8.09
C TRP A 196 -0.88 2.55 -8.69
N GLN A 197 -0.10 3.45 -8.07
CA GLN A 197 1.26 3.76 -8.51
C GLN A 197 2.17 2.52 -8.40
N VAL A 198 2.18 1.84 -7.26
CA VAL A 198 3.01 0.64 -7.08
C VAL A 198 2.53 -0.53 -7.95
N ASN A 199 1.22 -0.68 -8.16
CA ASN A 199 0.67 -1.69 -9.07
C ASN A 199 1.06 -1.44 -10.52
N SER A 200 1.06 -0.17 -10.97
CA SER A 200 1.48 0.19 -12.33
C SER A 200 2.95 -0.14 -12.57
N VAL A 201 3.81 0.11 -11.58
CA VAL A 201 5.24 -0.24 -11.64
C VAL A 201 5.45 -1.75 -11.62
N GLY A 202 4.73 -2.47 -10.77
CA GLY A 202 4.74 -3.95 -10.75
C GLY A 202 4.30 -4.56 -12.07
N ALA A 203 3.23 -4.04 -12.68
CA ALA A 203 2.76 -4.48 -14.00
C ALA A 203 3.77 -4.19 -15.12
N PHE A 204 4.50 -3.08 -15.04
CA PHE A 204 5.56 -2.74 -15.99
C PHE A 204 6.77 -3.69 -15.92
N ARG A 205 7.03 -4.28 -14.75
CA ARG A 205 8.16 -5.19 -14.54
C ARG A 205 8.07 -6.46 -15.40
N ALA A 206 6.90 -7.10 -15.46
CA ALA A 206 6.71 -8.37 -16.14
C ALA A 206 7.18 -8.38 -17.62
N PRO A 207 6.76 -7.43 -18.49
CA PRO A 207 7.27 -7.38 -19.86
C PRO A 207 8.75 -7.04 -19.95
N CYS A 208 9.30 -6.25 -19.01
CA CYS A 208 10.73 -5.95 -18.98
C CYS A 208 11.56 -7.20 -18.67
N ILE A 209 11.16 -7.99 -17.66
CA ILE A 209 11.81 -9.26 -17.34
C ILE A 209 11.73 -10.24 -18.50
N ALA A 210 10.56 -10.33 -19.16
CA ALA A 210 10.40 -11.18 -20.34
C ALA A 210 11.35 -10.78 -21.48
N LEU A 211 11.58 -9.49 -21.68
CA LEU A 211 12.57 -9.00 -22.65
C LEU A 211 14.01 -9.29 -22.18
N GLY A 212 14.33 -8.98 -20.92
CA GLY A 212 15.65 -9.25 -20.33
C GLY A 212 16.04 -10.73 -20.47
N LYS A 213 15.11 -11.65 -20.23
CA LYS A 213 15.31 -13.09 -20.45
C LYS A 213 15.72 -13.41 -21.90
N LYS A 214 15.03 -12.85 -22.89
CA LYS A 214 15.35 -13.06 -24.30
C LYS A 214 16.74 -12.49 -24.67
N LEU A 215 17.13 -11.38 -24.07
CA LEU A 215 18.44 -10.76 -24.32
C LEU A 215 19.58 -11.55 -23.66
N VAL A 216 19.35 -12.11 -22.46
CA VAL A 216 20.29 -13.06 -21.84
C VAL A 216 20.46 -14.32 -22.70
N GLU A 217 19.37 -14.89 -23.23
CA GLU A 217 19.42 -16.04 -24.14
C GLU A 217 20.25 -15.74 -25.40
N LYS A 218 20.23 -14.48 -25.88
CA LYS A 218 21.06 -13.99 -26.98
C LYS A 218 22.48 -13.58 -26.58
N LYS A 219 22.85 -13.69 -25.30
CA LYS A 219 24.13 -13.22 -24.72
C LYS A 219 24.39 -11.72 -24.91
N ILE A 220 23.31 -10.93 -24.95
CA ILE A 220 23.36 -9.47 -25.03
C ILE A 220 23.44 -8.85 -23.63
N LEU A 221 22.75 -9.46 -22.66
CA LEU A 221 22.81 -9.11 -21.24
C LEU A 221 23.40 -10.27 -20.44
N ASP A 222 24.04 -9.96 -19.32
CA ASP A 222 24.53 -10.95 -18.36
C ASP A 222 23.38 -11.43 -17.46
N GLU A 223 22.56 -10.50 -16.96
CA GLU A 223 21.44 -10.77 -16.07
C GLU A 223 20.11 -10.18 -16.57
N MET A 224 18.99 -10.88 -16.31
CA MET A 224 17.66 -10.45 -16.80
C MET A 224 17.25 -9.07 -16.26
N ASN A 225 17.73 -8.73 -15.06
CA ASN A 225 17.43 -7.46 -14.40
C ASN A 225 18.24 -6.29 -14.97
N ASP A 226 19.28 -6.53 -15.79
CA ASP A 226 20.09 -5.47 -16.37
C ASP A 226 19.25 -4.54 -17.27
N ILE A 227 18.16 -5.07 -17.82
CA ILE A 227 17.18 -4.34 -18.64
C ILE A 227 16.64 -3.05 -18.00
N PHE A 228 16.62 -2.95 -16.67
CA PHE A 228 16.11 -1.78 -15.95
C PHE A 228 17.12 -0.63 -15.84
N PHE A 229 18.38 -0.87 -16.22
CA PHE A 229 19.46 0.12 -16.18
C PHE A 229 19.71 0.80 -17.53
N PHE A 230 18.93 0.42 -18.55
CA PHE A 230 18.95 1.03 -19.87
C PHE A 230 17.74 1.96 -20.05
N ASP A 231 17.96 3.05 -20.74
CA ASP A 231 16.88 3.93 -21.17
C ASP A 231 16.02 3.28 -22.28
N THR A 232 15.00 3.97 -22.76
CA THR A 232 14.09 3.39 -23.77
C THR A 232 14.78 3.17 -25.11
N GLN A 233 15.65 4.08 -25.51
CA GLN A 233 16.33 4.01 -26.80
C GLN A 233 17.38 2.90 -26.77
N GLU A 234 18.19 2.83 -25.72
CA GLU A 234 19.17 1.77 -25.51
C GLU A 234 18.51 0.39 -25.55
N VAL A 235 17.34 0.21 -24.93
CA VAL A 235 16.62 -1.08 -24.98
C VAL A 235 16.09 -1.40 -26.39
N VAL A 236 15.72 -0.40 -27.19
CA VAL A 236 15.33 -0.63 -28.59
C VAL A 236 16.56 -1.08 -29.39
N GLU A 237 17.69 -0.39 -29.24
CA GLU A 237 18.94 -0.73 -29.92
C GLU A 237 19.45 -2.14 -29.54
N LEU A 238 19.27 -2.57 -28.29
CA LEU A 238 19.61 -3.93 -27.85
C LEU A 238 18.69 -5.02 -28.42
N ALA A 239 17.49 -4.65 -28.88
CA ALA A 239 16.48 -5.59 -29.35
C ALA A 239 16.51 -5.83 -30.87
N GLU A 240 17.15 -4.95 -31.63
CA GLU A 240 17.42 -5.08 -33.07
C GLU A 240 18.50 -6.12 -33.37
#